data_AF-A0AAF0ZE14-F1
#
_entry.id   AF-A0AAF0ZE14-F1
#
_cell.length_a   1.000
_cell.length_b   1.000
_cell.length_c   1.000
_cell.angle_alpha   90.00
_cell.angle_beta   90.00
_cell.angle_gamma   90.00
#
_symmetry.space_group_name_H-M   'P 1'
#
loop_
_entity.id
_entity.type
_entity.pdbx_description
1 polymer ?
#
loop_
_entity_poly.entity_id
_entity_poly.type
_entity_poly.pdbx_seq_one_letter_code
_entity_poly.pdbx_strand_id
1 'polypeptide(L)'
;MEIGFDISNYESHTTIIVRSPVLPGILEIKEHTVVFDNEDEHQFDAIIFATGYKNNATKWLKIESGGTLSPFDYPQFAKDAFPQPL
;
A
#
# COMPACT_ATOMS: atom_id res chain seq x y z
N MET A 1 -9.65 -7.76 5.87
CA MET A 1 -9.69 -8.86 4.89
C MET A 1 -11.05 -8.79 4.22
N GLU A 2 -11.21 -7.81 3.33
CA GLU A 2 -12.46 -7.57 2.60
C GLU A 2 -12.29 -8.04 1.16
N ILE A 3 -11.22 -7.56 0.49
CA ILE A 3 -10.86 -7.95 -0.88
C ILE A 3 -10.91 -9.46 -1.11
N GLY A 4 -10.25 -10.25 -0.25
CA GLY A 4 -10.23 -11.71 -0.39
C GLY A 4 -11.59 -12.38 -0.16
N PHE A 5 -12.42 -11.80 0.71
CA PHE A 5 -13.77 -12.29 0.97
C PHE A 5 -14.69 -11.98 -0.22
N ASP A 6 -14.61 -10.76 -0.77
CA ASP A 6 -15.42 -10.36 -1.92
C ASP A 6 -15.15 -11.25 -3.13
N ILE A 7 -13.89 -11.51 -3.49
CA ILE A 7 -13.58 -12.37 -4.63
C ILE A 7 -13.99 -13.83 -4.40
N SER A 8 -13.93 -14.33 -3.16
CA SER A 8 -14.41 -15.68 -2.84
C SER A 8 -15.92 -15.83 -3.04
N ASN A 9 -16.70 -14.77 -2.85
CA ASN A 9 -18.15 -14.77 -3.10
C ASN A 9 -18.51 -14.84 -4.59
N TYR A 10 -17.55 -14.58 -5.49
CA TYR A 10 -17.70 -14.73 -6.94
C TYR A 10 -17.02 -15.99 -7.46
N GLU A 11 -16.96 -17.05 -6.65
CA GLU A 11 -16.42 -18.37 -7.01
C GLU A 11 -14.92 -18.39 -7.36
N SER A 12 -14.17 -17.36 -6.94
CA SER A 12 -12.71 -17.33 -7.15
C SER A 12 -11.98 -18.24 -6.16
N HIS A 13 -11.05 -19.06 -6.69
CA HIS A 13 -10.07 -19.77 -5.88
C HIS A 13 -9.05 -18.78 -5.30
N THR A 14 -9.31 -18.35 -4.08
CA THR A 14 -8.53 -17.30 -3.42
C THR A 14 -7.55 -17.88 -2.41
N THR A 15 -6.28 -17.53 -2.56
CA THR A 15 -5.23 -17.80 -1.56
C THR A 15 -4.77 -16.47 -0.96
N ILE A 16 -4.75 -16.38 0.37
CA ILE A 16 -4.26 -15.19 1.07
C ILE A 16 -2.93 -15.54 1.75
N ILE A 17 -1.88 -14.82 1.37
CA ILE A 17 -0.54 -15.00 1.91
C ILE A 17 -0.22 -13.81 2.79
N VAL A 18 0.23 -14.08 4.02
CA VAL A 18 0.63 -13.05 4.99
C VAL A 18 2.11 -13.21 5.26
N ARG A 19 2.89 -12.12 5.18
CA ARG A 19 4.28 -12.13 5.66
C ARG A 19 4.28 -12.33 7.16
N SER A 20 4.73 -13.50 7.59
CA SER A 20 4.84 -13.91 9.00
C SER A 20 6.09 -14.75 9.16
N PRO A 21 6.79 -14.71 10.31
CA PRO A 21 7.92 -15.62 10.58
C PRO A 21 7.51 -17.11 10.67
N VAL A 22 6.21 -17.41 10.68
CA VAL A 22 5.67 -18.77 10.78
C VAL A 22 5.21 -19.32 9.44
N LEU A 23 4.84 -18.45 8.49
CA LEU A 23 4.34 -18.87 7.18
C LEU A 23 5.43 -18.76 6.13
N PRO A 24 5.46 -19.70 5.17
CA PRO A 24 6.39 -19.65 4.06
C PRO A 24 6.22 -18.35 3.27
N GLY A 25 7.33 -17.68 3.00
CA GLY A 25 7.37 -16.49 2.16
C GLY A 25 7.30 -16.84 0.68
N ILE A 26 6.90 -15.87 -0.15
CA ILE A 26 7.01 -15.99 -1.60
C ILE A 26 8.50 -15.88 -1.95
N LEU A 27 9.04 -16.91 -2.60
CA LEU A 27 10.42 -16.97 -3.09
C LEU A 27 10.53 -16.35 -4.49
N GLU A 28 9.70 -16.81 -5.41
CA GLU A 28 9.73 -16.40 -6.81
C GLU A 28 8.33 -16.45 -7.42
N ILE A 29 8.03 -15.53 -8.35
CA ILE A 29 6.85 -15.60 -9.20
C ILE A 29 7.33 -15.92 -10.62
N LYS A 30 7.02 -17.13 -11.07
CA LYS A 30 7.13 -17.57 -12.46
C LYS A 30 5.83 -17.23 -13.18
N GLU A 31 5.82 -17.39 -14.50
CA GLU A 31 4.73 -16.99 -15.43
C GLU A 31 3.31 -16.99 -14.81
N HIS A 32 2.76 -18.16 -14.49
CA HIS A 32 1.44 -18.32 -13.84
C HIS A 32 1.56 -19.16 -12.55
N THR A 33 2.75 -19.21 -11.95
CA THR A 33 3.05 -20.04 -10.79
C THR A 33 3.86 -19.26 -9.77
N VAL A 34 3.43 -19.26 -8.52
CA VAL A 34 4.20 -18.73 -7.39
C VAL A 34 4.92 -19.88 -6.68
N VAL A 35 6.21 -19.69 -6.40
CA VAL A 35 7.06 -20.59 -5.65
C VAL A 35 7.28 -20.01 -4.26
N PHE A 36 7.08 -20.82 -3.24
CA PHE A 36 7.29 -20.47 -1.84
C PHE A 36 8.67 -20.95 -1.35
N ASP A 37 9.14 -20.40 -0.24
CA ASP A 37 10.43 -20.76 0.36
C ASP A 37 10.53 -22.21 0.85
N ASN A 38 9.38 -22.88 1.03
CA ASN A 38 9.26 -24.29 1.36
C ASN A 38 9.17 -25.20 0.12
N GLU A 39 9.46 -24.66 -1.07
CA GLU A 39 9.39 -25.33 -2.38
C GLU A 39 7.97 -25.66 -2.86
N ASP A 40 6.92 -25.24 -2.14
CA ASP A 40 5.55 -25.38 -2.63
C ASP A 40 5.31 -24.46 -3.83
N GLU A 41 4.52 -24.94 -4.79
CA GLU A 41 4.16 -24.21 -6.00
C GLU A 41 2.63 -24.09 -6.13
N HIS A 42 2.14 -22.89 -6.45
CA HIS A 42 0.72 -22.64 -6.65
C HIS A 42 0.47 -21.87 -7.94
N GLN A 43 -0.53 -22.30 -8.72
CA GLN A 43 -0.96 -21.55 -9.90
C GLN A 43 -1.89 -20.39 -9.52
N PHE A 44 -1.83 -19.31 -10.31
CA PHE A 44 -2.68 -18.15 -10.16
C PHE A 44 -3.01 -17.52 -11.52
N ASP A 45 -4.18 -16.90 -11.61
CA ASP A 45 -4.57 -16.05 -12.75
C ASP A 45 -4.31 -14.56 -12.48
N ALA A 46 -4.35 -14.15 -11.20
CA ALA A 46 -4.13 -12.78 -10.78
C ALA A 46 -3.44 -12.68 -9.42
N ILE A 47 -2.64 -11.63 -9.22
CA ILE A 47 -2.00 -11.28 -7.94
C ILE A 47 -2.49 -9.90 -7.50
N ILE A 48 -2.93 -9.81 -6.25
CA ILE A 48 -3.38 -8.54 -5.65
C ILE A 48 -2.44 -8.17 -4.51
N PHE A 49 -1.73 -7.04 -4.65
CA PHE A 49 -0.86 -6.51 -3.59
C PHE A 49 -1.66 -5.70 -2.58
N ALA A 50 -2.12 -6.35 -1.51
CA ALA A 50 -2.78 -5.69 -0.37
C ALA A 50 -1.78 -5.25 0.72
N THR A 51 -0.64 -4.66 0.32
CA THR A 51 0.49 -4.32 1.22
C THR A 51 0.36 -2.96 1.93
N GLY A 52 -0.83 -2.36 1.87
CA GLY A 52 -1.08 -1.02 2.42
C GLY A 52 -0.60 0.10 1.49
N TYR A 53 -0.49 1.31 2.03
CA TYR A 53 -0.11 2.51 1.27
C TYR A 53 1.00 3.28 1.99
N LYS A 54 1.82 4.01 1.22
CA LYS A 54 2.81 4.94 1.75
C LYS A 54 2.25 6.36 1.73
N ASN A 55 2.28 7.05 2.87
CA ASN A 55 1.89 8.45 2.94
C ASN A 55 2.92 9.34 2.23
N ASN A 56 2.49 10.14 1.25
CA ASN A 56 3.33 11.11 0.53
C ASN A 56 3.18 12.55 1.05
N ALA A 57 2.33 12.80 2.05
CA ALA A 57 2.07 14.15 2.59
C ALA A 57 3.35 14.83 3.10
N THR A 58 4.30 14.08 3.65
CA THR A 58 5.59 14.61 4.13
C THR A 58 6.52 15.13 3.04
N LYS A 59 6.26 14.82 1.75
CA LYS A 59 6.99 15.44 0.63
C LYS A 59 6.52 16.87 0.35
N TRP A 60 5.24 17.15 0.60
CA TRP A 60 4.60 18.45 0.38
C TRP A 60 4.64 19.31 1.63
N LEU A 61 4.47 18.70 2.81
CA LEU A 61 4.71 19.32 4.11
C LEU A 61 6.20 19.25 4.46
N LYS A 62 7.02 20.07 3.79
CA LYS A 62 8.36 20.41 4.29
C LYS A 62 8.18 21.53 5.31
N ILE A 63 8.27 21.20 6.59
CA ILE A 63 8.53 22.22 7.61
C ILE A 63 10.02 22.52 7.47
N GLU A 64 10.37 23.69 6.89
CA GLU A 64 11.77 24.09 6.84
C GLU A 64 12.30 24.16 8.27
N SER A 65 13.34 23.38 8.54
CA SER A 65 13.93 23.17 9.86
C SER A 65 14.45 24.49 10.42
N GLY A 66 13.62 25.18 11.21
CA GLY A 66 14.00 26.41 11.90
C GLY A 66 12.82 27.26 12.41
N GLY A 67 11.60 27.04 11.92
CA GLY A 67 10.42 27.76 12.39
C GLY A 67 9.43 26.85 13.10
N THR A 68 9.13 27.12 14.37
CA THR A 68 7.87 26.68 14.98
C THR A 68 6.75 27.38 14.20
N LEU A 69 6.02 26.67 13.35
CA LEU A 69 4.81 27.23 12.75
C LEU A 69 3.83 27.48 13.90
N SER A 70 3.59 28.74 14.20
CA SER A 70 2.54 29.09 15.13
C SER A 70 1.20 28.66 14.52
N PRO A 71 0.17 28.32 15.32
CA PRO A 71 -1.18 28.08 14.81
C PRO A 71 -1.74 29.24 13.97
N PHE A 72 -1.10 30.41 14.00
CA PHE A 72 -1.45 31.62 13.26
C PHE A 72 -0.78 31.71 11.87
N ASP A 73 0.16 30.82 11.52
CA ASP A 73 0.86 30.81 10.22
C ASP A 73 0.16 29.95 9.14
N TYR A 74 -0.77 29.09 9.55
CA TYR A 74 -1.56 28.22 8.66
C TYR A 74 -2.36 28.96 7.57
N PRO A 75 -2.99 30.14 7.83
CA PRO A 75 -3.78 30.83 6.82
C PRO A 75 -2.96 31.36 5.64
N GLN A 76 -1.68 31.65 5.83
CA GLN A 76 -0.82 32.19 4.77
C GLN A 76 -0.29 31.07 3.87
N PHE A 77 0.18 29.96 4.46
CA PHE A 77 0.58 28.76 3.70
C PHE A 77 -0.55 28.25 2.79
N ALA A 78 -1.79 28.23 3.28
CA ALA A 78 -2.93 27.78 2.49
C ALA A 78 -3.23 28.68 1.28
N LYS A 79 -2.90 29.98 1.35
CA LYS A 79 -3.07 30.91 0.23
C LYS A 79 -1.98 30.75 -0.82
N ASP A 80 -0.76 30.45 -0.39
CA ASP A 80 0.41 30.33 -1.27
C ASP A 80 0.52 28.94 -1.91
N ALA A 81 0.02 27.89 -1.25
CA ALA A 81 0.09 26.51 -1.72
C ALA A 81 -1.02 26.13 -2.73
N PHE A 82 -2.12 26.89 -2.77
CA PHE A 82 -3.24 26.61 -3.67
C PHE A 82 -3.57 27.86 -4.49
N PRO A 83 -3.54 27.79 -5.84
CA PRO A 83 -3.98 28.91 -6.67
C PRO A 83 -5.44 29.21 -6.35
N GLN A 84 -5.73 30.49 -6.06
CA GLN A 84 -7.08 30.91 -5.74
C GLN A 84 -7.94 30.79 -7.01
N PRO A 85 -9.16 30.22 -6.91
CA PRO A 85 -10.07 30.20 -8.04
C PRO A 85 -10.37 31.63 -8.53
N LEU A 86 -10.47 31.78 -9.85
CA LEU A 86 -10.74 33.06 -10.54
C LEU A 86 -12.06 33.70 -10.09
#